data_AF-A0A8D8HDL7-F1
#
_entry.id   AF-A0A8D8HDL7-F1
#
_cell.length_a   1.000
_cell.length_b   1.000
_cell.length_c   1.000
_cell.angle_alpha   90.00
_cell.angle_beta   90.00
_cell.angle_gamma   90.00
#
_symmetry.space_group_name_H-M   'P 1'
#
loop_
_entity.id
_entity.type
_entity.pdbx_description
1 polymer ?
#
loop_
_entity_poly.entity_id
_entity_poly.type
_entity_poly.pdbx_seq_one_letter_code
_entity_poly.pdbx_strand_id
1 'polypeptide(L)'
;MNNLCRSVSKLPAHPAFRIATGKRLYATQTIRRQSTSTESKEKIVIPARIERGPTDILNALSSTVGYDPTAPHYKYHDDPYLMPMSNVGKKTFAMAQEAGRKAARWIRQENAKLFRHQEADPPIPAFAPTMVYTEESQVEETDLRRLIENVEVQDAILVYNLLKKNNIEVGQELKQSLLELVCFFNHEESLEEEYIEERWFRQGVTEKGRQRKTWKD
;
A
#
# COMPACT_ATOMS: atom_id res chain seq x y z
N MET A 1 11.14 -0.22 -51.47
CA MET A 1 10.36 -1.39 -51.94
C MET A 1 11.31 -2.53 -52.15
N ASN A 2 11.23 -3.57 -51.33
CA ASN A 2 11.70 -4.95 -51.58
C ASN A 2 11.60 -5.72 -50.26
N ASN A 3 10.60 -6.59 -50.14
CA ASN A 3 10.48 -7.55 -49.04
C ASN A 3 10.87 -8.93 -49.59
N LEU A 4 11.95 -9.49 -49.06
CA LEU A 4 12.27 -10.91 -49.18
C LEU A 4 12.62 -11.47 -47.79
N CYS A 5 11.98 -12.59 -47.51
CA CYS A 5 12.02 -13.41 -46.32
C CYS A 5 13.44 -13.90 -45.98
N ARG A 6 13.79 -13.98 -44.69
CA ARG A 6 14.55 -15.10 -44.12
C ARG A 6 14.40 -15.21 -42.60
N SER A 7 14.34 -16.47 -42.19
CA SER A 7 14.09 -17.08 -40.88
C SER A 7 15.10 -16.73 -39.79
N VAL A 8 14.64 -16.74 -38.52
CA VAL A 8 15.51 -16.98 -37.36
C VAL A 8 14.92 -18.09 -36.48
N SER A 9 15.74 -19.10 -36.27
CA SER A 9 15.57 -20.31 -35.47
C SER A 9 15.48 -20.02 -33.97
N LYS A 10 14.50 -20.61 -33.28
CA LYS A 10 14.40 -20.63 -31.82
C LYS A 10 15.27 -21.74 -31.22
N LEU A 11 16.09 -21.38 -30.24
CA LEU A 11 16.89 -22.28 -29.39
C LEU A 11 16.00 -23.06 -28.39
N PRO A 12 16.46 -24.22 -27.87
CA PRO A 12 15.64 -25.11 -27.07
C PRO A 12 15.51 -24.66 -25.60
N ALA A 13 14.29 -24.75 -25.06
CA ALA A 13 14.00 -24.53 -23.65
C ALA A 13 14.27 -25.80 -22.81
N HIS A 14 14.85 -25.61 -21.63
CA HIS A 14 15.11 -26.63 -20.61
C HIS A 14 13.82 -27.31 -20.09
N PRO A 15 13.89 -28.55 -19.58
CA PRO A 15 12.72 -29.28 -19.10
C PRO A 15 12.26 -28.76 -17.73
N ALA A 16 11.09 -28.12 -17.69
CA ALA A 16 10.37 -27.83 -16.45
C ALA A 16 9.70 -29.12 -15.91
N PHE A 17 9.84 -29.32 -14.61
CA PHE A 17 9.27 -30.41 -13.82
C PHE A 17 7.77 -30.60 -14.09
N ARG A 18 7.38 -31.83 -14.44
CA ARG A 18 5.97 -32.24 -14.57
C ARG A 18 5.40 -32.54 -13.19
N ILE A 19 4.57 -31.64 -12.66
CA ILE A 19 3.64 -31.98 -11.58
C ILE A 19 2.49 -32.76 -12.21
N ALA A 20 2.42 -34.06 -11.92
CA ALA A 20 1.32 -34.91 -12.34
C ALA A 20 0.06 -34.56 -11.55
N THR A 21 -0.83 -33.77 -12.14
CA THR A 21 -2.18 -33.57 -11.62
C THR A 21 -3.01 -34.82 -11.89
N GLY A 22 -3.09 -35.70 -10.89
CA GLY A 22 -3.99 -36.86 -10.90
C GLY A 22 -5.44 -36.38 -11.04
N LYS A 23 -6.08 -36.72 -12.16
CA LYS A 23 -7.51 -36.48 -12.36
C LYS A 23 -8.29 -37.45 -11.48
N ARG A 24 -8.77 -37.01 -10.31
CA ARG A 24 -9.83 -37.71 -9.58
C ARG A 24 -11.11 -37.62 -10.41
N LEU A 25 -11.43 -38.72 -11.09
CA LEU A 25 -12.71 -38.91 -11.77
C LEU A 25 -13.78 -39.18 -10.69
N TYR A 26 -14.63 -38.18 -10.43
CA TYR A 26 -15.87 -38.40 -9.70
C TYR A 26 -16.88 -39.03 -10.66
N ALA A 27 -17.28 -40.28 -10.40
CA ALA A 27 -18.35 -40.93 -11.14
C ALA A 27 -19.70 -40.37 -10.65
N THR A 28 -20.33 -39.51 -11.45
CA THR A 28 -21.71 -39.09 -11.23
C THR A 28 -22.66 -40.12 -11.86
N GLN A 29 -23.37 -40.88 -11.03
CA GLN A 29 -24.49 -41.70 -11.51
C GLN A 29 -25.63 -40.78 -11.93
N THR A 30 -25.89 -40.71 -13.23
CA THR A 30 -27.02 -39.98 -13.80
C THR A 30 -28.26 -40.87 -13.74
N ILE A 31 -29.14 -40.61 -12.75
CA ILE A 31 -30.47 -41.20 -12.69
C ILE A 31 -31.34 -40.50 -13.75
N ARG A 32 -31.62 -41.19 -14.86
CA ARG A 32 -32.48 -40.70 -15.94
C ARG A 32 -33.96 -40.86 -15.53
N ARG A 33 -34.55 -39.83 -14.93
CA ARG A 33 -36.02 -39.73 -14.79
C ARG A 33 -36.61 -39.31 -16.13
N GLN A 34 -37.39 -40.21 -16.75
CA GLN A 34 -38.24 -39.86 -17.89
C GLN A 34 -39.58 -39.34 -17.36
N SER A 35 -39.79 -38.04 -17.42
CA SER A 35 -41.12 -37.43 -17.23
C SER A 35 -41.63 -36.94 -18.58
N THR A 36 -42.72 -37.55 -19.05
CA THR A 36 -43.51 -37.06 -20.19
C THR A 36 -44.35 -35.87 -19.73
N SER A 37 -43.85 -34.65 -19.90
CA SER A 37 -44.63 -33.42 -19.75
C SER A 37 -44.35 -32.52 -20.95
N THR A 38 -45.43 -32.15 -21.63
CA THR A 38 -45.52 -31.18 -22.73
C THR A 38 -44.51 -30.03 -22.60
N GLU A 39 -43.62 -29.89 -23.58
CA GLU A 39 -42.51 -28.92 -23.60
C GLU A 39 -43.01 -27.47 -23.77
N SER A 40 -43.50 -26.83 -22.71
CA SER A 40 -43.28 -25.39 -22.56
C SER A 40 -41.84 -25.20 -22.12
N LYS A 41 -40.96 -24.80 -23.05
CA LYS A 41 -39.55 -24.48 -22.76
C LYS A 41 -39.48 -23.28 -21.79
N GLU A 42 -39.62 -23.53 -20.49
CA GLU A 42 -39.43 -22.50 -19.47
C GLU A 42 -37.99 -22.00 -19.53
N LYS A 43 -37.82 -20.75 -19.96
CA LYS A 43 -36.51 -20.13 -20.13
C LYS A 43 -35.98 -19.70 -18.76
N ILE A 44 -34.96 -20.40 -18.27
CA ILE A 44 -34.24 -20.00 -17.06
C ILE A 44 -33.50 -18.68 -17.35
N VAL A 45 -33.86 -17.61 -16.64
CA VAL A 45 -33.18 -16.30 -16.72
C VAL A 45 -32.19 -16.21 -15.57
N ILE A 46 -30.90 -16.28 -15.87
CA ILE A 46 -29.83 -16.10 -14.87
C ILE A 46 -29.62 -14.59 -14.67
N PRO A 47 -29.67 -14.07 -13.43
CA PRO A 47 -29.44 -12.66 -13.17
C PRO A 47 -27.95 -12.28 -13.38
N ALA A 48 -27.70 -11.00 -13.64
CA ALA A 48 -26.35 -10.47 -13.74
C ALA A 48 -25.66 -10.45 -12.37
N ARG A 49 -24.35 -10.70 -12.36
CA ARG A 49 -23.51 -10.54 -11.17
C ARG A 49 -23.39 -9.05 -10.83
N ILE A 50 -23.63 -8.72 -9.56
CA ILE A 50 -23.36 -7.38 -9.04
C ILE A 50 -21.90 -7.34 -8.60
N GLU A 51 -21.11 -6.45 -9.19
CA GLU A 51 -19.73 -6.20 -8.77
C GLU A 51 -19.72 -5.33 -7.51
N ARG A 52 -18.85 -5.67 -6.57
CA ARG A 52 -18.68 -4.96 -5.30
C ARG A 52 -17.18 -4.72 -5.09
N GLY A 53 -16.84 -3.56 -4.56
CA GLY A 53 -15.51 -3.23 -4.07
C GLY A 53 -15.13 -4.07 -2.85
N PRO A 54 -13.84 -4.08 -2.48
CA PRO A 54 -13.33 -4.86 -1.35
C PRO A 54 -13.89 -4.40 0.01
N THR A 55 -14.27 -3.13 0.13
CA THR A 55 -14.73 -2.51 1.39
C THR A 55 -16.22 -2.15 1.40
N ASP A 56 -16.98 -2.45 0.33
CA ASP A 56 -18.37 -2.01 0.16
C ASP A 56 -19.30 -2.49 1.29
N ILE A 57 -19.07 -3.71 1.79
CA ILE A 57 -19.87 -4.26 2.90
C ILE A 57 -19.60 -3.49 4.18
N LEU A 58 -18.34 -3.12 4.44
CA LEU A 58 -17.98 -2.32 5.62
C LEU A 58 -18.59 -0.92 5.55
N ASN A 59 -18.60 -0.30 4.36
CA ASN A 59 -19.24 0.99 4.13
C ASN A 59 -20.77 0.91 4.29
N ALA A 60 -21.39 -0.16 3.80
CA ALA A 60 -22.81 -0.39 3.99
C ALA A 60 -23.16 -0.53 5.47
N LEU A 61 -22.40 -1.34 6.22
CA LEU A 61 -22.61 -1.53 7.65
C LEU A 61 -22.37 -0.24 8.45
N SER A 62 -21.28 0.48 8.18
CA SER A 62 -20.99 1.74 8.87
C SER A 62 -22.07 2.80 8.63
N SER A 63 -22.67 2.84 7.42
CA SER A 63 -23.77 3.76 7.10
C SER A 63 -25.07 3.49 7.87
N THR A 64 -25.24 2.27 8.38
CA THR A 64 -26.44 1.89 9.14
C THR A 64 -26.34 2.23 10.62
N VAL A 65 -25.14 2.56 11.13
CA VAL A 65 -24.89 2.83 12.55
C VAL A 65 -24.63 4.32 12.75
N GLY A 66 -25.29 4.92 13.76
CA GLY A 66 -25.15 6.33 14.12
C GLY A 66 -24.07 6.61 15.17
N TYR A 67 -23.83 7.88 15.45
CA TYR A 67 -22.95 8.32 16.54
C TYR A 67 -23.59 8.06 17.91
N ASP A 68 -22.83 7.45 18.82
CA ASP A 68 -23.24 7.26 20.22
C ASP A 68 -22.77 8.44 21.08
N PRO A 69 -23.67 9.25 21.65
CA PRO A 69 -23.29 10.37 22.50
C PRO A 69 -22.81 9.96 23.91
N THR A 70 -23.05 8.72 24.32
CA THR A 70 -22.71 8.23 25.67
C THR A 70 -21.34 7.57 25.74
N ALA A 71 -20.82 7.09 24.61
CA ALA A 71 -19.52 6.45 24.53
C ALA A 71 -18.38 7.44 24.21
N PRO A 72 -17.15 7.18 24.70
CA PRO A 72 -15.97 7.87 24.19
C PRO A 72 -15.72 7.54 22.72
N HIS A 73 -14.93 8.37 22.03
CA HIS A 73 -14.47 8.06 20.68
C HIS A 73 -13.66 6.76 20.69
N TYR A 74 -13.93 5.86 19.73
CA TYR A 74 -13.34 4.51 19.60
C TYR A 74 -11.80 4.45 19.66
N LYS A 75 -11.10 5.58 19.50
CA LYS A 75 -9.63 5.61 19.57
C LYS A 75 -9.11 5.49 21.01
N TYR A 76 -9.94 5.80 21.99
CA TYR A 76 -9.61 5.69 23.41
C TYR A 76 -10.13 4.38 23.97
N HIS A 77 -9.49 3.92 25.04
CA HIS A 77 -9.98 2.76 25.77
C HIS A 77 -11.33 3.06 26.41
N ASP A 78 -12.27 2.14 26.30
CA ASP A 78 -13.58 2.19 26.97
C ASP A 78 -13.44 1.70 28.42
N ASP A 79 -12.61 2.42 29.17
CA ASP A 79 -12.33 2.17 30.58
C ASP A 79 -12.39 3.51 31.35
N PRO A 80 -13.08 3.58 32.50
CA PRO A 80 -13.26 4.84 33.22
C PRO A 80 -11.96 5.54 33.63
N TYR A 81 -10.87 4.80 33.85
CA TYR A 81 -9.58 5.36 34.22
C TYR A 81 -8.79 5.84 33.00
N LEU A 82 -8.91 5.16 31.86
CA LEU A 82 -8.16 5.46 30.63
C LEU A 82 -8.91 6.37 29.64
N MET A 83 -10.18 6.69 29.90
CA MET A 83 -10.97 7.60 29.10
C MET A 83 -10.58 9.08 29.37
N PRO A 84 -10.29 9.89 28.33
CA PRO A 84 -9.89 11.28 28.52
C PRO A 84 -11.08 12.18 28.89
N MET A 85 -11.00 12.81 30.07
CA MET A 85 -12.06 13.69 30.61
C MET A 85 -12.04 15.13 30.06
N SER A 86 -10.94 15.56 29.43
CA SER A 86 -10.77 16.92 28.91
C SER A 86 -10.21 16.93 27.49
N ASN A 87 -10.41 18.02 26.75
CA ASN A 87 -9.86 18.15 25.39
C ASN A 87 -8.33 18.15 25.37
N VAL A 88 -7.69 18.69 26.42
CA VAL A 88 -6.23 18.60 26.59
C VAL A 88 -5.82 17.14 26.78
N GLY A 89 -6.55 16.39 27.63
CA GLY A 89 -6.32 14.96 27.81
C GLY A 89 -6.48 14.16 26.51
N LYS A 90 -7.53 14.46 25.72
CA LYS A 90 -7.76 13.85 24.40
C LYS A 90 -6.55 14.02 23.48
N LYS A 91 -6.00 15.24 23.41
CA LYS A 91 -4.79 15.54 22.63
C LYS A 91 -3.57 14.79 23.17
N THR A 92 -3.32 14.85 24.47
CA THR A 92 -2.16 14.20 25.09
C THR A 92 -2.18 12.69 24.88
N PHE A 93 -3.33 12.04 25.05
CA PHE A 93 -3.45 10.58 24.91
C PHE A 93 -3.25 10.14 23.45
N ALA A 94 -3.85 10.88 22.50
CA ALA A 94 -3.66 10.63 21.07
C ALA A 94 -2.19 10.78 20.64
N MET A 95 -1.55 11.89 21.03
CA MET A 95 -0.12 12.13 20.72
C MET A 95 0.80 11.11 21.39
N ALA A 96 0.50 10.68 22.63
CA ALA A 96 1.27 9.66 23.34
C ALA A 96 1.18 8.29 22.64
N GLN A 97 0.00 7.91 22.15
CA GLN A 97 -0.18 6.67 21.39
C GLN A 97 0.61 6.70 20.08
N GLU A 98 0.57 7.81 19.33
CA GLU A 98 1.36 7.95 18.10
C GLU A 98 2.87 7.96 18.37
N ALA A 99 3.32 8.64 19.43
CA ALA A 99 4.72 8.60 19.85
C ALA A 99 5.19 7.17 20.18
N GLY A 100 4.34 6.37 20.83
CA GLY A 100 4.61 4.94 21.07
C GLY A 100 4.71 4.14 19.76
N ARG A 101 3.83 4.39 18.78
CA ARG A 101 3.91 3.76 17.45
C ARG A 101 5.21 4.12 16.73
N LYS A 102 5.63 5.38 16.79
CA LYS A 102 6.91 5.84 16.22
C LYS A 102 8.11 5.15 16.86
N ALA A 103 8.13 5.07 18.19
CA ALA A 103 9.19 4.39 18.91
C ALA A 103 9.26 2.90 18.52
N ALA A 104 8.10 2.23 18.41
CA ALA A 104 8.05 0.84 17.96
C ALA A 104 8.54 0.66 16.52
N ARG A 105 8.18 1.58 15.60
CA ARG A 105 8.69 1.57 14.22
C ARG A 105 10.19 1.79 14.15
N TRP A 106 10.72 2.69 14.97
CA TRP A 106 12.15 2.92 15.07
C TRP A 106 12.88 1.65 15.55
N ILE A 107 12.38 0.98 16.60
CA ILE A 107 12.93 -0.31 17.08
C ILE A 107 12.88 -1.38 15.99
N ARG A 108 11.74 -1.47 15.27
CA ARG A 108 11.56 -2.39 14.14
C ARG A 108 12.60 -2.15 13.05
N GLN A 109 12.87 -0.88 12.74
CA GLN A 109 13.81 -0.49 11.71
C GLN A 109 15.26 -0.80 12.11
N GLU A 110 15.65 -0.42 13.33
CA GLU A 110 16.98 -0.68 13.86
C GLU A 110 17.29 -2.19 13.94
N ASN A 111 16.28 -2.99 14.32
CA ASN A 111 16.41 -4.42 14.48
C ASN A 111 15.73 -5.22 13.35
N ALA A 112 15.82 -4.76 12.10
CA ALA A 112 15.13 -5.36 10.95
C ALA A 112 15.34 -6.87 10.79
N LYS A 113 16.49 -7.40 11.23
CA LYS A 113 16.81 -8.85 11.19
C LYS A 113 15.82 -9.71 11.99
N LEU A 114 15.28 -9.18 13.09
CA LEU A 114 14.32 -9.90 13.95
C LEU A 114 12.93 -10.00 13.31
N PHE A 115 12.61 -9.11 12.37
CA PHE A 115 11.29 -8.98 11.75
C PHE A 115 11.24 -9.58 10.33
N ARG A 116 12.12 -10.54 10.03
CA ARG A 116 12.19 -11.19 8.70
C ARG A 116 11.17 -12.32 8.51
N HIS A 117 10.68 -12.90 9.60
CA HIS A 117 9.71 -13.98 9.55
C HIS A 117 8.33 -13.43 9.11
N GLN A 118 7.82 -13.92 7.99
CA GLN A 118 6.52 -13.51 7.43
C GLN A 118 5.57 -14.71 7.39
N GLU A 119 4.45 -14.61 8.09
CA GLU A 119 3.41 -15.66 8.11
C GLU A 119 2.23 -15.36 7.19
N ALA A 120 2.04 -14.09 6.82
CA ALA A 120 0.90 -13.65 6.02
C ALA A 120 1.08 -13.99 4.53
N ASP A 121 0.01 -14.51 3.92
CA ASP A 121 -0.11 -14.74 2.47
C ASP A 121 -1.39 -14.03 1.97
N PRO A 122 -1.28 -12.91 1.22
CA PRO A 122 -0.05 -12.28 0.73
C PRO A 122 0.75 -11.54 1.82
N PRO A 123 2.07 -11.34 1.62
CA PRO A 123 2.89 -10.56 2.54
C PRO A 123 2.42 -9.10 2.58
N ILE A 124 2.38 -8.51 3.77
CA ILE A 124 1.92 -7.14 3.98
C ILE A 124 3.16 -6.21 4.07
N PRO A 125 3.50 -5.45 3.02
CA PRO A 125 4.74 -4.67 2.98
C PRO A 125 4.77 -3.54 4.02
N ALA A 126 3.61 -2.98 4.40
CA ALA A 126 3.53 -1.90 5.40
C ALA A 126 4.08 -2.30 6.79
N PHE A 127 4.01 -3.59 7.13
CA PHE A 127 4.51 -4.10 8.40
C PHE A 127 5.97 -4.56 8.34
N ALA A 128 6.55 -4.68 7.15
CA ALA A 128 7.96 -5.00 6.99
C ALA A 128 8.86 -3.78 7.32
N PRO A 129 10.10 -4.00 7.78
CA PRO A 129 11.12 -2.95 7.84
C PRO A 129 11.40 -2.38 6.43
N THR A 130 11.59 -1.07 6.33
CA THR A 130 11.93 -0.41 5.07
C THR A 130 13.41 -0.60 4.74
N MET A 131 13.78 -0.44 3.46
CA MET A 131 15.18 -0.53 3.05
C MET A 131 15.87 0.81 3.29
N VAL A 132 16.98 0.82 4.02
CA VAL A 132 17.77 2.04 4.27
C VAL A 132 18.87 2.14 3.23
N TYR A 133 18.94 3.27 2.53
CA TYR A 133 20.01 3.54 1.57
C TYR A 133 21.19 4.21 2.26
N THR A 134 22.39 3.69 2.01
CA THR A 134 23.66 4.27 2.44
C THR A 134 24.47 4.73 1.23
N GLU A 135 25.52 5.53 1.45
CA GLU A 135 26.34 6.05 0.36
C GLU A 135 27.06 4.99 -0.49
N GLU A 136 27.13 3.75 0.00
CA GLU A 136 27.79 2.62 -0.67
C GLU A 136 26.78 1.63 -1.26
N SER A 137 25.48 1.92 -1.15
CA SER A 137 24.43 1.03 -1.65
C SER A 137 24.47 0.94 -3.17
N GLN A 138 24.35 -0.28 -3.70
CA GLN A 138 24.13 -0.49 -5.12
C GLN A 138 22.67 -0.18 -5.44
N VAL A 139 22.44 0.71 -6.41
CA VAL A 139 21.10 1.22 -6.74
C VAL A 139 20.89 1.22 -8.24
N GLU A 140 19.65 0.96 -8.63
CA GLU A 140 19.18 0.97 -10.01
C GLU A 140 18.17 2.10 -10.25
N GLU A 141 17.87 2.39 -11.52
CA GLU A 141 16.87 3.39 -11.89
C GLU A 141 15.46 3.06 -11.35
N THR A 142 15.15 1.76 -11.19
CA THR A 142 13.87 1.30 -10.65
C THR A 142 13.71 1.65 -9.18
N ASP A 143 14.80 1.73 -8.42
CA ASP A 143 14.74 2.09 -7.00
C ASP A 143 14.38 3.56 -6.85
N LEU A 144 14.99 4.43 -7.66
CA LEU A 144 14.63 5.85 -7.70
C LEU A 144 13.16 6.06 -8.07
N ARG A 145 12.63 5.28 -9.03
CA ARG A 145 11.20 5.31 -9.37
C ARG A 145 10.31 4.98 -8.18
N ARG A 146 10.62 3.91 -7.44
CA ARG A 146 9.86 3.48 -6.26
C ARG A 146 9.88 4.54 -5.16
N LEU A 147 11.02 5.18 -4.92
CA LEU A 147 11.16 6.24 -3.92
C LEU A 147 10.30 7.46 -4.26
N ILE A 148 10.23 7.82 -5.54
CA ILE A 148 9.36 8.91 -6.02
C ILE A 148 7.89 8.55 -5.83
N GLU A 149 7.49 7.31 -6.16
CA GLU A 149 6.12 6.82 -5.96
C GLU A 149 5.71 6.76 -4.47
N ASN A 150 6.65 6.41 -3.59
CA ASN A 150 6.44 6.36 -2.15
C ASN A 150 6.60 7.72 -1.44
N VAL A 151 6.97 8.77 -2.18
CA VAL A 151 7.16 10.13 -1.65
C VAL A 151 8.26 10.21 -0.57
N GLU A 152 9.35 9.46 -0.76
CA GLU A 152 10.52 9.46 0.15
C GLU A 152 11.57 10.45 -0.37
N VAL A 153 11.51 11.70 0.11
CA VAL A 153 12.25 12.83 -0.48
C VAL A 153 13.76 12.73 -0.23
N GLN A 154 14.16 12.46 1.02
CA GLN A 154 15.58 12.42 1.38
C GLN A 154 16.31 11.27 0.68
N ASP A 155 15.69 10.09 0.69
CA ASP A 155 16.27 8.88 0.10
C ASP A 155 16.31 8.99 -1.43
N ALA A 156 15.29 9.57 -2.08
CA ALA A 156 15.30 9.81 -3.52
C ALA A 156 16.49 10.71 -3.96
N ILE A 157 16.81 11.74 -3.18
CA ILE A 157 17.94 12.63 -3.45
C ILE A 157 19.27 11.89 -3.25
N LEU A 158 19.40 11.11 -2.18
CA LEU A 158 20.57 10.28 -1.93
C LEU A 158 20.81 9.30 -3.08
N VAL A 159 19.78 8.56 -3.48
CA VAL A 159 19.85 7.57 -4.57
C VAL A 159 20.19 8.24 -5.90
N TYR A 160 19.59 9.38 -6.24
CA TYR A 160 19.94 10.12 -7.45
C TYR A 160 21.41 10.54 -7.48
N ASN A 161 21.95 10.98 -6.34
CA ASN A 161 23.37 11.32 -6.23
C ASN A 161 24.27 10.10 -6.41
N LEU A 162 23.87 8.92 -5.92
CA LEU A 162 24.59 7.66 -6.14
C LEU A 162 24.57 7.23 -7.60
N LEU A 163 23.42 7.29 -8.26
CA LEU A 163 23.31 7.00 -9.69
C LEU A 163 24.24 7.90 -10.51
N LYS A 164 24.30 9.19 -10.17
CA LYS A 164 25.21 10.15 -10.79
C LYS A 164 26.69 9.81 -10.53
N LYS A 165 27.06 9.45 -9.30
CA LYS A 165 28.43 9.03 -8.94
C LYS A 165 28.86 7.77 -9.71
N ASN A 166 27.94 6.83 -9.91
CA ASN A 166 28.18 5.57 -10.62
C ASN A 166 28.07 5.69 -12.15
N ASN A 167 27.84 6.89 -12.68
CA ASN A 167 27.65 7.16 -14.11
C ASN A 167 26.50 6.35 -14.75
N ILE A 168 25.43 6.10 -14.00
CA ILE A 168 24.22 5.45 -14.50
C ILE A 168 23.32 6.54 -15.09
N GLU A 169 22.93 6.39 -16.36
CA GLU A 169 22.04 7.34 -17.02
C GLU A 169 20.61 7.21 -16.46
N VAL A 170 20.04 8.35 -16.09
CA VAL A 170 18.65 8.44 -15.60
C VAL A 170 17.79 9.09 -16.67
N GLY A 171 16.64 8.47 -16.98
CA GLY A 171 15.69 8.96 -17.98
C GLY A 171 15.20 10.38 -17.68
N GLN A 172 14.91 11.15 -18.74
CA GLN A 172 14.48 12.54 -18.61
C GLN A 172 13.15 12.68 -17.87
N GLU A 173 12.21 11.75 -18.08
CA GLU A 173 10.94 11.71 -17.38
C GLU A 173 11.13 11.54 -15.87
N LEU A 174 12.02 10.64 -15.47
CA LEU A 174 12.29 10.38 -14.06
C LEU A 174 12.96 11.58 -13.37
N LYS A 175 13.85 12.28 -14.08
CA LYS A 175 14.44 13.54 -13.60
C LYS A 175 13.38 14.63 -13.38
N GLN A 176 12.41 14.71 -14.29
CA GLN A 176 11.29 15.65 -14.17
C GLN A 176 10.44 15.31 -12.94
N SER A 177 10.08 14.04 -12.73
CA SER A 177 9.32 13.62 -11.54
C SER A 177 10.09 13.85 -10.24
N LEU A 178 11.41 13.63 -10.22
CA LEU A 178 12.25 13.94 -9.07
C LEU A 178 12.26 15.44 -8.77
N LEU A 179 12.38 16.28 -9.80
CA LEU A 179 12.32 17.74 -9.65
C LEU A 179 10.97 18.17 -9.06
N GLU A 180 9.86 17.64 -9.56
CA GLU A 180 8.52 17.93 -9.07
C GLU A 180 8.36 17.55 -7.59
N LEU A 181 8.83 16.36 -7.20
CA LEU A 181 8.83 15.89 -5.81
C LEU A 181 9.60 16.86 -4.89
N VAL A 182 10.84 17.18 -5.25
CA VAL A 182 11.71 18.04 -4.42
C VAL A 182 11.17 19.47 -4.34
N CYS A 183 10.63 20.01 -5.45
CA CYS A 183 10.05 21.34 -5.48
C CYS A 183 8.74 21.42 -4.67
N PHE A 184 7.90 20.39 -4.72
CA PHE A 184 6.64 20.38 -3.97
C PHE A 184 6.88 20.34 -2.47
N PHE A 185 7.79 19.49 -2.00
CA PHE A 185 8.11 19.34 -0.58
C PHE A 185 9.22 20.27 -0.09
N ASN A 186 9.78 21.12 -0.96
CA ASN A 186 10.87 22.04 -0.65
C ASN A 186 12.02 21.36 0.12
N HIS A 187 12.43 20.18 -0.36
CA HIS A 187 13.50 19.37 0.24
C HIS A 187 13.24 18.93 1.69
N GLU A 188 11.99 18.90 2.15
CA GLU A 188 11.61 18.35 3.46
C GLU A 188 10.87 17.02 3.33
N GLU A 189 11.05 16.15 4.31
CA GLU A 189 10.28 14.91 4.37
C GLU A 189 8.85 15.19 4.83
N SER A 190 7.89 14.57 4.16
CA SER A 190 6.49 14.70 4.57
C SER A 190 6.20 13.83 5.80
N LEU A 191 5.22 14.21 6.62
CA LEU A 191 4.75 13.30 7.67
C LEU A 191 4.07 12.11 7.02
N GLU A 192 4.20 10.91 7.57
CA GLU A 192 3.46 9.75 7.06
C GLU A 192 1.95 9.95 7.25
N GLU A 193 1.14 9.44 6.32
CA GLU A 193 -0.34 9.55 6.36
C GLU A 193 -0.94 8.86 7.58
N GLU A 194 -0.25 7.85 8.12
CA GLU A 194 -0.68 7.05 9.26
C GLU A 194 -0.69 7.82 10.59
N TYR A 195 0.00 8.97 10.68
CA TYR A 195 0.01 9.85 11.86
C TYR A 195 -1.04 10.96 11.73
N ILE A 196 -2.31 10.55 11.72
CA ILE A 196 -3.47 11.42 11.50
C ILE A 196 -3.57 12.48 12.61
N GLU A 197 -3.34 12.12 13.87
CA GLU A 197 -3.53 13.04 15.00
C GLU A 197 -2.45 14.12 14.99
N GLU A 198 -1.19 13.74 14.80
CA GLU A 198 -0.10 14.71 14.67
C GLU A 198 -0.29 15.63 13.46
N ARG A 199 -0.71 15.12 12.30
CA ARG A 199 -1.03 15.95 11.13
C ARG A 199 -2.12 16.97 11.45
N TRP A 200 -3.21 16.52 12.07
CA TRP A 200 -4.31 17.38 12.49
C TRP A 200 -3.85 18.46 13.48
N PHE A 201 -3.09 18.08 14.51
CA PHE A 201 -2.61 19.02 15.52
C PHE A 201 -1.55 19.98 14.98
N ARG A 202 -0.71 19.57 14.02
CA ARG A 202 0.27 20.44 13.36
C ARG A 202 -0.42 21.45 12.45
N GLN A 203 -1.43 21.04 11.67
CA GLN A 203 -2.17 21.96 10.80
C GLN A 203 -2.77 23.13 11.59
N GLY A 204 -3.36 22.86 12.77
CA GLY A 204 -3.91 23.89 13.64
C GLY A 204 -2.88 24.86 14.24
N VAL A 205 -1.59 24.51 14.22
CA VAL A 205 -0.47 25.40 14.57
C VAL A 205 -0.01 26.19 13.35
N THR A 206 0.08 25.55 12.18
CA THR A 206 0.52 26.17 10.92
C THR A 206 -0.49 27.21 10.42
N GLU A 207 -1.80 26.98 10.51
CA GLU A 207 -2.83 27.97 10.12
C GLU A 207 -2.75 29.28 10.92
N LYS A 208 -2.25 29.22 12.16
CA LYS A 208 -2.05 30.41 13.00
C LYS A 208 -0.75 31.15 12.65
N GLY A 209 0.18 30.51 11.95
CA GLY A 209 1.40 31.10 11.43
C GLY A 209 1.20 31.59 10.00
N ARG A 210 1.00 32.90 9.82
CA ARG A 210 0.98 33.62 8.53
C ARG A 210 1.87 32.99 7.46
N GLN A 211 1.37 32.97 6.22
CA GLN A 211 2.08 32.74 4.95
C GLN A 211 3.56 33.18 5.04
N ARG A 212 4.43 32.22 5.38
CA ARG A 212 5.87 32.36 5.26
C ARG A 212 6.24 32.00 3.83
N LYS A 213 7.32 32.59 3.33
CA LYS A 213 7.93 32.14 2.08
C LYS A 213 8.04 30.61 2.15
N THR A 214 7.51 29.92 1.15
CA THR A 214 7.57 28.46 1.05
C THR A 214 8.98 27.98 0.77
N TRP A 215 9.84 28.85 0.24
CA TRP A 215 11.23 28.58 -0.10
C TRP A 215 12.15 28.88 1.07
N LYS A 216 13.11 27.98 1.31
CA LYS A 216 14.22 28.24 2.24
C LYS A 216 15.13 29.29 1.57
N ASP A 217 15.41 30.38 2.29
CA ASP A 217 16.39 31.39 1.86
C ASP A 217 17.83 30.81 1.93
#